data_AF-A0A382YLS1-F1
#
_entry.id   AF-A0A382YLS1-F1
#
_cell.length_a   1.000
_cell.length_b   1.000
_cell.length_c   1.000
_cell.angle_alpha   90.00
_cell.angle_beta   90.00
_cell.angle_gamma   90.00
#
_symmetry.space_group_name_H-M   'P 1'
#
loop_
_entity.id
_entity.type
_entity.pdbx_description
1 polymer ?
#
loop_
_entity_poly.entity_id
_entity_poly.type
_entity_poly.pdbx_seq_one_letter_code
_entity_poly.pdbx_strand_id
1 'polypeptide(L)'
;MPLIDLSHFGFLMIQGRDAEAFLQGYTTCDLTRLDRTPALLGAICNIQGKVLTTLIVARIPVQAHAKNNQPAAQSAPARSDQAALLLRMERNSVKAVQSFLSKYIVFSKAEMTDLSDKWYCYGTYTEAVITDTVGINIPAMSRRREIWSPQKLSATGSVARWRAEDIKT
;
A
#
# COMPACT_ATOMS: atom_id res chain seq x y z
N MET A 1 3.32 -6.86 22.26
CA MET A 1 3.99 -5.60 21.91
C MET A 1 3.03 -4.79 21.05
N PRO A 2 2.84 -3.49 21.29
CA PRO A 2 1.64 -2.83 20.81
C PRO A 2 1.72 -2.46 19.32
N LEU A 3 0.98 -3.20 18.50
CA LEU A 3 0.58 -2.72 17.18
C LEU A 3 -0.40 -1.55 17.36
N ILE A 4 -0.26 -0.51 16.54
CA ILE A 4 -1.13 0.65 16.53
C ILE A 4 -2.12 0.49 15.39
N ASP A 5 -3.42 0.58 15.68
CA ASP A 5 -4.45 0.47 14.65
C ASP A 5 -4.44 1.71 13.74
N LEU A 6 -4.20 1.50 12.44
CA LEU A 6 -4.25 2.54 11.42
C LEU A 6 -5.44 2.32 10.45
N SER A 7 -6.57 1.84 10.98
CA SER A 7 -7.83 1.55 10.25
C SER A 7 -8.44 2.73 9.48
N HIS A 8 -7.98 3.96 9.72
CA HIS A 8 -8.32 5.14 8.92
C HIS A 8 -7.68 5.13 7.51
N PHE A 9 -6.82 4.16 7.24
CA PHE A 9 -6.28 3.91 5.91
C PHE A 9 -7.06 2.82 5.18
N GLY A 10 -7.12 2.97 3.86
CA GLY A 10 -7.70 2.01 2.94
C GLY A 10 -6.68 1.57 1.90
N PHE A 11 -7.06 0.53 1.15
CA PHE A 11 -6.19 -0.13 0.19
C PHE A 11 -6.87 -0.26 -1.16
N LEU A 12 -6.14 0.10 -2.21
CA LEU A 12 -6.53 -0.09 -3.59
C LEU A 12 -5.47 -0.94 -4.26
N MET A 13 -5.84 -2.05 -4.89
CA MET A 13 -4.91 -2.86 -5.67
C MET A 13 -5.10 -2.57 -7.15
N ILE A 14 -4.00 -2.49 -7.88
CA ILE A 14 -3.95 -2.49 -9.35
C ILE A 14 -3.09 -3.67 -9.79
N GLN A 15 -3.64 -4.55 -10.63
CA GLN A 15 -2.96 -5.75 -11.10
C GLN A 15 -3.16 -5.95 -12.60
N GLY A 16 -2.24 -6.66 -13.25
CA GLY A 16 -2.28 -6.93 -14.68
C GLY A 16 -1.02 -6.46 -15.39
N ARG A 17 -0.88 -6.82 -16.67
CA ARG A 17 0.34 -6.62 -17.45
C ARG A 17 0.77 -5.16 -17.51
N ASP A 18 -0.19 -4.26 -17.61
CA ASP A 18 0.08 -2.83 -17.82
C ASP A 18 -0.13 -2.01 -16.52
N ALA A 19 -0.26 -2.65 -15.35
CA ALA A 19 -0.61 -1.97 -14.09
C ALA A 19 0.37 -0.86 -13.71
N GLU A 20 1.68 -1.13 -13.85
CA GLU A 20 2.73 -0.16 -13.54
C GLU A 20 2.76 0.99 -14.55
N ALA A 21 2.79 0.67 -15.86
CA ALA A 21 2.76 1.68 -16.91
C ALA A 21 1.51 2.59 -16.81
N PHE A 22 0.36 1.99 -16.48
CA PHE A 22 -0.88 2.72 -16.24
C PHE A 22 -0.76 3.66 -15.03
N LEU A 23 -0.39 3.14 -13.85
CA LEU A 23 -0.32 3.96 -12.64
C LEU A 23 0.77 5.04 -12.73
N GLN A 24 1.88 4.77 -13.42
CA GLN A 24 2.98 5.71 -13.60
C GLN A 24 2.51 7.03 -14.22
N GLY A 25 1.48 7.01 -15.07
CA GLY A 25 0.89 8.22 -15.66
C GLY A 25 0.08 9.09 -14.69
N TYR A 26 -0.25 8.60 -13.50
CA TYR A 26 -1.11 9.29 -12.52
C TYR A 26 -0.47 9.51 -11.15
N THR A 27 0.67 8.88 -10.88
CA THR A 27 1.40 9.03 -9.61
C THR A 27 2.64 9.91 -9.77
N THR A 28 3.00 10.64 -8.71
CA THR A 28 4.19 11.51 -8.71
C THR A 28 5.50 10.77 -8.48
N CYS A 29 5.46 9.53 -7.97
CA CYS A 29 6.65 8.72 -7.73
C CYS A 29 7.05 7.92 -8.97
N ASP A 30 8.35 7.62 -9.10
CA ASP A 30 8.88 6.73 -10.13
C ASP A 30 8.75 5.27 -9.66
N LEU A 31 7.74 4.57 -10.18
CA LEU A 31 7.40 3.20 -9.81
C LEU A 31 8.49 2.19 -10.16
N THR A 32 9.36 2.50 -11.13
CA THR A 32 10.51 1.62 -11.46
C THR A 32 11.45 1.46 -10.26
N ARG A 33 11.45 2.41 -9.32
CA ARG A 33 12.23 2.33 -8.09
C ARG A 33 11.77 1.23 -7.14
N LEU A 34 10.56 0.68 -7.30
CA LEU A 34 10.10 -0.50 -6.53
C LEU A 34 10.96 -1.75 -6.78
N ASP A 35 11.83 -1.74 -7.80
CA ASP A 35 12.87 -2.76 -8.01
C ASP A 35 13.99 -2.67 -6.95
N ARG A 36 14.10 -1.56 -6.24
CA ARG A 36 15.21 -1.26 -5.32
C ARG A 36 14.75 -0.87 -3.92
N THR A 37 13.46 -0.55 -3.75
CA THR A 37 12.86 -0.22 -2.46
C THR A 37 11.56 -1.02 -2.26
N PRO A 38 11.24 -1.46 -1.03
CA PRO A 38 10.00 -2.17 -0.75
C PRO A 38 8.74 -1.32 -0.98
N ALA A 39 8.88 0.01 -0.94
CA ALA A 39 7.76 0.92 -1.10
C ALA A 39 8.20 2.32 -1.56
N LEU A 40 7.23 3.10 -2.04
CA LEU A 40 7.40 4.50 -2.40
C LEU A 40 6.25 5.34 -1.83
N LEU A 41 6.59 6.52 -1.32
CA LEU A 41 5.64 7.59 -1.05
C LEU A 41 5.40 8.37 -2.34
N GLY A 42 4.15 8.67 -2.64
CA GLY A 42 3.77 9.48 -3.79
C GLY A 42 2.41 10.14 -3.59
N ALA A 43 1.91 10.76 -4.65
CA ALA A 43 0.56 11.30 -4.71
C ALA A 43 -0.08 10.94 -6.04
N ILE A 44 -1.39 10.75 -6.05
CA ILE A 44 -2.17 10.67 -7.29
C ILE A 44 -2.64 12.07 -7.65
N CYS A 45 -2.37 12.47 -8.89
CA CYS A 45 -2.78 13.76 -9.43
C CYS A 45 -3.70 13.58 -10.64
N ASN A 46 -4.52 14.58 -10.91
CA ASN A 46 -5.17 14.68 -12.22
C ASN A 46 -4.22 15.30 -13.25
N ILE A 47 -4.63 15.32 -14.52
CA ILE A 47 -3.85 15.91 -15.62
C ILE A 47 -3.60 17.41 -15.49
N GLN A 48 -4.30 18.09 -14.57
CA GLN A 48 -4.10 19.51 -14.24
C GLN A 48 -3.15 19.71 -13.05
N GLY A 49 -2.57 18.63 -12.51
CA GLY A 49 -1.67 18.68 -11.35
C GLY A 49 -2.35 18.81 -9.99
N LYS A 50 -3.69 18.76 -9.91
CA LYS A 50 -4.40 18.74 -8.62
C LYS A 50 -4.19 17.40 -7.95
N VAL A 51 -3.71 17.42 -6.70
CA VAL A 51 -3.57 16.22 -5.86
C VAL A 51 -4.95 15.71 -5.45
N LEU A 52 -5.21 14.42 -5.71
CA LEU A 52 -6.40 13.71 -5.21
C LEU A 52 -6.12 13.08 -3.85
N THR A 53 -4.96 12.43 -3.69
CA THR A 53 -4.55 11.81 -2.43
C THR A 53 -3.05 11.61 -2.40
N THR A 54 -2.48 11.50 -1.20
CA THR A 54 -1.14 10.94 -0.98
C THR A 54 -1.26 9.44 -0.75
N LEU A 55 -0.30 8.68 -1.26
CA LEU A 55 -0.28 7.23 -1.17
C LEU A 55 1.09 6.71 -0.80
N ILE A 56 1.11 5.51 -0.23
CA ILE A 56 2.28 4.65 -0.23
C ILE A 56 1.96 3.47 -1.14
N VAL A 57 2.87 3.14 -2.06
CA VAL A 57 2.73 2.02 -3.00
C VAL A 57 3.80 0.98 -2.73
N ALA A 58 3.42 -0.29 -2.75
CA ALA A 58 4.33 -1.43 -2.69
C ALA A 58 3.91 -2.51 -3.70
N ARG A 59 4.85 -3.39 -4.07
CA ARG A 59 4.55 -4.60 -4.86
C ARG A 59 4.17 -5.74 -3.92
N ILE A 60 3.05 -6.40 -4.22
CA ILE A 60 2.61 -7.63 -3.57
C ILE A 60 2.61 -8.77 -4.59
N PRO A 61 2.97 -10.01 -4.23
CA PRO A 61 2.77 -11.15 -5.13
C PRO A 61 1.28 -11.32 -5.46
N VAL A 62 0.94 -11.58 -6.72
CA VAL A 62 -0.46 -11.77 -7.16
C VAL A 62 -1.16 -12.90 -6.38
N GLN A 63 -0.40 -13.89 -5.89
CA GLN A 63 -0.91 -14.99 -5.06
C GLN A 63 -1.33 -14.57 -3.64
N ALA A 64 -0.89 -13.42 -3.12
CA ALA A 64 -1.31 -12.91 -1.81
C ALA A 64 -2.82 -12.54 -1.77
N HIS A 65 -3.46 -12.44 -2.94
CA HIS A 65 -4.91 -12.26 -3.09
C HIS A 65 -5.69 -13.55 -3.38
N ALA A 66 -5.01 -14.61 -3.78
CA ALA A 66 -5.62 -15.84 -4.27
C ALA A 66 -5.83 -16.84 -3.11
N LYS A 67 -6.92 -16.65 -2.36
CA LYS A 67 -7.63 -17.66 -1.55
C LYS A 67 -6.91 -18.48 -0.48
N ASN A 68 -5.61 -18.42 -0.23
CA ASN A 68 -5.00 -19.10 0.91
C ASN A 68 -3.94 -18.21 1.56
N ASN A 69 -4.07 -18.05 2.87
CA ASN A 69 -3.20 -17.34 3.81
C ASN A 69 -1.72 -17.78 3.74
N GLN A 70 -1.04 -17.55 2.63
CA GLN A 70 0.37 -17.91 2.47
C GLN A 70 1.21 -16.64 2.44
N PRO A 71 2.17 -16.50 3.37
CA PRO A 71 2.95 -15.29 3.50
C PRO A 71 3.86 -15.11 2.29
N ALA A 72 3.78 -13.93 1.68
CA ALA A 72 4.84 -13.42 0.83
C ALA A 72 6.04 -13.12 1.74
N ALA A 73 6.96 -14.09 1.87
CA ALA A 73 8.24 -13.84 2.51
C ALA A 73 8.96 -12.71 1.77
N GLN A 74 9.33 -11.65 2.50
CA GLN A 74 10.15 -10.57 1.99
C GLN A 74 11.57 -11.08 1.74
N SER A 75 11.80 -11.63 0.55
CA SER A 75 13.13 -11.91 0.06
C SER A 75 13.13 -11.72 -1.45
N ALA A 76 13.61 -10.52 -1.85
CA ALA A 76 13.67 -9.95 -3.20
C ALA A 76 12.40 -9.19 -3.66
N PRO A 77 12.57 -8.03 -4.34
CA PRO A 77 11.47 -7.31 -4.98
C PRO A 77 10.81 -8.23 -6.00
N ALA A 78 9.48 -8.38 -5.91
CA ALA A 78 8.74 -9.16 -6.88
C ALA A 78 8.91 -8.53 -8.28
N ARG A 79 9.38 -9.33 -9.25
CA ARG A 79 9.51 -8.93 -10.67
C ARG A 79 8.17 -8.37 -11.17
N SER A 80 8.22 -7.29 -11.98
CA SER A 80 7.04 -6.57 -12.50
C SER A 80 5.98 -7.49 -13.11
N ASP A 81 6.39 -8.58 -13.74
CA ASP A 81 5.50 -9.44 -14.54
C ASP A 81 4.60 -10.36 -13.71
N GLN A 82 4.79 -10.45 -12.38
CA GLN A 82 4.01 -11.31 -11.47
C GLN A 82 3.62 -10.63 -10.15
N ALA A 83 3.63 -9.28 -10.13
CA ALA A 83 3.30 -8.49 -8.96
C ALA A 83 2.07 -7.61 -9.20
N ALA A 84 1.26 -7.43 -8.17
CA ALA A 84 0.25 -6.38 -8.12
C ALA A 84 0.79 -5.17 -7.35
N LEU A 85 0.32 -3.98 -7.71
CA LEU A 85 0.57 -2.76 -6.95
C LEU A 85 -0.50 -2.63 -5.88
N LEU A 86 -0.08 -2.48 -4.63
CA LEU A 86 -0.97 -2.20 -3.50
C LEU A 86 -0.74 -0.77 -3.02
N LEU A 87 -1.79 0.03 -3.07
CA LEU A 87 -1.78 1.45 -2.77
C LEU A 87 -2.49 1.68 -1.44
N ARG A 88 -1.75 2.12 -0.43
CA ARG A 88 -2.30 2.57 0.86
C ARG A 88 -2.56 4.07 0.79
N MET A 89 -3.77 4.50 1.11
CA MET A 89 -4.17 5.91 1.15
C MET A 89 -5.19 6.17 2.28
N GLU A 90 -5.62 7.42 2.46
CA GLU A 90 -6.73 7.73 3.37
C GLU A 90 -7.99 7.00 2.89
N ARG A 91 -8.71 6.35 3.83
CA ARG A 91 -9.78 5.41 3.50
C ARG A 91 -10.93 6.05 2.71
N ASN A 92 -11.33 7.27 3.08
CA ASN A 92 -12.41 7.98 2.38
C ASN A 92 -12.01 8.41 0.95
N SER A 93 -10.70 8.49 0.67
CA SER A 93 -10.17 8.83 -0.65
C SER A 93 -10.20 7.66 -1.64
N VAL A 94 -10.25 6.40 -1.17
CA VAL A 94 -10.13 5.20 -2.02
C VAL A 94 -11.20 5.16 -3.11
N LYS A 95 -12.47 5.39 -2.77
CA LYS A 95 -13.56 5.37 -3.75
C LYS A 95 -13.41 6.47 -4.80
N ALA A 96 -13.04 7.69 -4.38
CA ALA A 96 -12.85 8.80 -5.29
C ALA A 96 -11.70 8.54 -6.28
N VAL A 97 -10.59 7.98 -5.78
CA VAL A 97 -9.44 7.59 -6.61
C VAL A 97 -9.81 6.45 -7.55
N GLN A 98 -10.52 5.42 -7.08
CA GLN A 98 -10.97 4.31 -7.90
C GLN A 98 -11.89 4.81 -9.03
N SER A 99 -12.87 5.65 -8.74
CA SER A 99 -13.77 6.24 -9.73
C SER A 99 -13.07 7.20 -10.69
N PHE A 100 -11.98 7.84 -10.26
CA PHE A 100 -11.16 8.68 -11.13
C PHE A 100 -10.35 7.83 -12.11
N LEU A 101 -9.57 6.88 -11.61
CA LEU A 101 -8.69 6.02 -12.41
C LEU A 101 -9.48 5.08 -13.34
N SER A 102 -10.68 4.65 -12.96
CA SER A 102 -11.51 3.74 -13.77
C SER A 102 -11.87 4.32 -15.15
N LYS A 103 -11.86 5.65 -15.30
CA LYS A 103 -12.11 6.32 -16.59
C LYS A 103 -11.00 6.09 -17.61
N TYR A 104 -9.80 5.77 -17.14
CA TYR A 104 -8.59 5.68 -17.94
C TYR A 104 -8.04 4.24 -18.03
N ILE A 105 -8.42 3.38 -17.09
CA ILE A 105 -7.93 1.99 -17.04
C ILE A 105 -8.53 1.12 -18.16
N VAL A 106 -9.61 1.56 -18.82
CA VAL A 106 -10.42 0.79 -19.78
C VAL A 106 -9.62 0.17 -20.94
N PHE A 107 -8.51 0.78 -21.32
CA PHE A 107 -7.64 0.30 -22.40
C PHE A 107 -6.35 -0.37 -21.91
N SER A 108 -6.12 -0.41 -20.60
CA SER A 108 -4.98 -1.10 -20.00
C SER A 108 -5.32 -2.57 -19.79
N LYS A 109 -4.35 -3.47 -19.95
CA LYS A 109 -4.48 -4.87 -19.50
C LYS A 109 -4.30 -4.96 -17.98
N ALA A 110 -5.03 -4.12 -17.25
CA ALA A 110 -4.98 -4.02 -15.80
C ALA A 110 -6.38 -3.82 -15.21
N GLU A 111 -6.54 -4.26 -13.98
CA GLU A 111 -7.77 -4.20 -13.19
C GLU A 111 -7.49 -3.60 -11.83
N MET A 112 -8.52 -3.01 -11.24
CA MET A 112 -8.43 -2.32 -9.96
C MET A 112 -9.48 -2.82 -8.98
N THR A 113 -9.06 -3.15 -7.76
CA THR A 113 -9.92 -3.70 -6.71
C THR A 113 -9.75 -2.92 -5.41
N ASP A 114 -10.86 -2.47 -4.83
CA ASP A 114 -10.87 -1.90 -3.48
C ASP A 114 -10.76 -3.03 -2.45
N LEU A 115 -9.76 -2.93 -1.58
CA LEU A 115 -9.38 -3.91 -0.59
C LEU A 115 -9.44 -3.36 0.83
N SER A 116 -10.07 -2.21 1.02
CA SER A 116 -10.13 -1.53 2.32
C SER A 116 -10.78 -2.39 3.41
N ASP A 117 -11.60 -3.38 3.05
CA ASP A 117 -12.23 -4.33 4.01
C ASP A 117 -11.47 -5.66 4.14
N LYS A 118 -10.43 -5.87 3.32
CA LYS A 118 -9.67 -7.12 3.25
C LYS A 118 -8.24 -6.95 3.77
N TRP A 119 -7.71 -5.72 3.72
CA TRP A 119 -6.37 -5.39 4.18
C TRP A 119 -6.42 -4.37 5.31
N TYR A 120 -5.54 -4.57 6.28
CA TYR A 120 -5.44 -3.80 7.50
C TYR A 120 -4.06 -3.18 7.60
N CYS A 121 -4.00 -1.93 8.06
CA CYS A 121 -2.75 -1.22 8.28
C CYS A 121 -2.49 -1.06 9.78
N TYR A 122 -1.26 -1.37 10.19
CA TYR A 122 -0.80 -1.23 11.57
C TYR A 122 0.52 -0.50 11.65
N GLY A 123 0.72 0.31 12.69
CA GLY A 123 1.98 0.97 12.99
C GLY A 123 2.81 0.20 14.03
N THR A 124 4.14 0.20 13.88
CA THR A 124 5.10 -0.30 14.88
C THR A 124 6.39 0.54 14.90
N TYR A 125 7.12 0.50 16.02
CA TYR A 125 8.41 1.20 16.22
C TYR A 125 9.60 0.25 16.33
N THR A 126 9.38 -1.05 16.27
CA THR A 126 10.39 -2.08 16.48
C THR A 126 10.72 -2.76 15.16
N GLU A 127 12.00 -3.12 15.00
CA GLU A 127 12.46 -3.92 13.86
C GLU A 127 12.08 -5.40 13.99
N ALA A 128 11.74 -5.85 15.21
CA ALA A 128 11.46 -7.23 15.53
C ALA A 128 9.98 -7.62 15.30
N VAL A 129 9.83 -8.70 14.51
CA VAL A 129 8.68 -9.65 14.33
C VAL A 129 7.54 -9.12 13.42
N ILE A 130 7.06 -9.82 12.39
CA ILE A 130 6.86 -11.28 12.24
C ILE A 130 7.26 -11.80 10.85
N THR A 131 8.26 -12.68 10.85
CA THR A 131 8.80 -13.45 9.73
C THR A 131 7.95 -14.65 9.30
N ASP A 132 6.79 -14.90 9.91
CA ASP A 132 5.95 -16.08 9.60
C ASP A 132 4.44 -15.79 9.44
N THR A 133 3.99 -14.53 9.38
CA THR A 133 2.54 -14.25 9.31
C THR A 133 2.23 -13.00 8.51
N VAL A 134 2.06 -13.22 7.21
CA VAL A 134 1.22 -12.50 6.25
C VAL A 134 1.19 -10.97 6.42
N GLY A 135 2.17 -10.28 5.83
CA GLY A 135 2.11 -8.84 5.60
C GLY A 135 3.37 -8.24 4.98
N ILE A 136 3.28 -7.00 4.50
CA ILE A 136 4.42 -6.23 3.99
C ILE A 136 4.84 -5.20 5.04
N ASN A 137 6.13 -5.22 5.37
CA ASN A 137 6.78 -4.22 6.21
C ASN A 137 7.23 -3.05 5.33
N ILE A 138 6.67 -1.88 5.60
CA ILE A 138 6.97 -0.65 4.89
C ILE A 138 7.78 0.26 5.82
N PRO A 139 9.03 0.59 5.46
CA PRO A 139 9.79 1.59 6.19
C PRO A 139 9.14 2.97 5.98
N ALA A 140 8.84 3.67 7.06
CA ALA A 140 8.45 5.08 7.00
C ALA A 140 9.70 5.99 7.11
N MET A 141 9.51 7.31 7.07
CA MET A 141 10.60 8.30 7.10
C MET A 141 11.40 8.34 8.44
N SER A 142 11.16 7.42 9.38
CA SER A 142 11.79 7.37 10.71
C SER A 142 11.83 5.93 11.25
N ARG A 143 11.98 5.74 12.58
CA ARG A 143 11.88 4.41 13.23
C ARG A 143 10.49 3.76 13.12
N ARG A 144 9.53 4.45 12.53
CA ARG A 144 8.18 3.97 12.25
C ARG A 144 8.20 2.97 11.09
N ARG A 145 7.42 1.91 11.24
CA ARG A 145 7.15 0.95 10.19
C ARG A 145 5.65 0.73 10.11
N GLU A 146 5.14 0.59 8.90
CA GLU A 146 3.79 0.11 8.68
C GLU A 146 3.82 -1.39 8.38
N ILE A 147 2.81 -2.09 8.87
CA ILE A 147 2.54 -3.48 8.56
C ILE A 147 1.20 -3.51 7.84
N TRP A 148 1.23 -3.96 6.60
CA TRP A 148 0.02 -4.18 5.81
C TRP A 148 -0.29 -5.66 5.79
N SER A 149 -1.43 -6.06 6.36
CA SER A 149 -1.78 -7.47 6.51
C SER A 149 -3.17 -7.74 5.94
N PRO A 150 -3.38 -8.85 5.20
CA PRO A 150 -4.70 -9.31 4.81
C PRO A 150 -5.45 -10.01 5.97
N GLN A 151 -4.82 -10.13 7.14
CA GLN A 151 -5.43 -10.67 8.35
C GLN A 151 -5.54 -9.57 9.40
N LYS A 152 -6.64 -9.60 10.16
CA LYS A 152 -6.82 -8.68 11.28
C LYS A 152 -5.91 -9.10 12.43
N LEU A 153 -4.98 -8.24 12.80
CA LEU A 153 -4.07 -8.42 13.93
C LEU A 153 -4.60 -7.71 15.18
N SER A 154 -4.18 -8.19 16.36
CA SER A 154 -4.53 -7.55 17.64
C SER A 154 -3.67 -6.31 17.89
N ALA A 155 -4.29 -5.13 17.80
CA ALA A 155 -3.67 -3.85 18.10
C ALA A 155 -3.93 -3.42 19.55
N THR A 156 -2.86 -3.14 20.30
CA THR A 156 -2.91 -2.69 21.71
C THR A 156 -2.20 -1.35 21.93
N GLY A 157 -1.72 -0.73 20.84
CA GLY A 157 -0.99 0.54 20.85
C GLY A 157 -1.87 1.77 20.74
N SER A 158 -1.37 2.88 21.27
CA SER A 158 -2.06 4.17 21.23
C SER A 158 -1.81 4.92 19.93
N VAL A 159 -2.89 5.24 19.20
CA VAL A 159 -2.88 6.09 18.00
C VAL A 159 -2.45 7.52 18.32
N ALA A 160 -2.71 8.01 19.53
CA ALA A 160 -2.35 9.38 19.93
C ALA A 160 -0.82 9.59 19.93
N ARG A 161 -0.06 8.59 20.39
CA ARG A 161 1.41 8.62 20.34
C ARG A 161 1.94 8.58 18.91
N TRP A 162 1.28 7.82 18.03
CA TRP A 162 1.59 7.80 16.59
C TRP A 162 1.38 9.18 15.95
N ARG A 163 0.23 9.81 16.18
CA ARG A 163 -0.07 11.13 15.59
C ARG A 163 0.77 12.27 16.16
N ALA A 164 1.14 12.22 17.44
CA ALA A 164 1.90 13.29 18.11
C ALA A 164 3.30 13.53 17.49
N GLU A 165 3.88 12.52 16.85
CA GLU A 165 5.15 12.63 16.14
C GLU A 165 4.98 13.15 14.70
N ASP A 166 3.81 13.00 14.07
CA ASP A 166 3.53 13.64 12.77
C ASP A 166 3.49 15.17 12.89
N ILE A 167 3.19 15.69 14.08
CA ILE A 167 3.11 17.14 14.38
C ILE A 167 4.49 17.76 14.65
N LYS A 168 5.53 16.94 14.92
CA LYS A 168 6.88 17.42 15.28
C LYS A 168 7.83 17.57 14.09
N THR A 169 7.33 17.43 12.87
CA THR A 169 8.10 17.56 11.62
C THR A 169 7.68 18.84 10.91
#